data_AF-A0A8S9FTF9-F1
#
_entry.id   AF-A0A8S9FTF9-F1
#
_cell.length_a   1.000
_cell.length_b   1.000
_cell.length_c   1.000
_cell.angle_alpha   90.00
_cell.angle_beta   90.00
_cell.angle_gamma   90.00
#
_symmetry.space_group_name_H-M   'P 1'
#
loop_
_entity.id
_entity.type
_entity.pdbx_description
1 polymer ?
#
loop_
_entity_poly.entity_id
_entity_poly.type
_entity_poly.pdbx_seq_one_letter_code
_entity_poly.pdbx_strand_id
1 'polypeptide(L)'
;MNSTMVADEYSKESFLWLFQSTWLRAMRGRPPRSIVADQDLPIKQALSRVFPGAHHRYSAWQIREKERVNLRPFPSEFEYEYEKCLYQTQTVVEFDSVWNTLVDKYGLRDNVWLREVYEHRENWVPAYLREASSLEYRSEP
;
A
#
# COMPACT_ATOMS: atom_id res chain seq x y z
N MET A 1 36.83 -8.73 9.38
CA MET A 1 35.75 -9.71 9.64
C MET A 1 35.47 -9.57 11.12
N ASN A 2 34.33 -9.07 11.62
CA ASN A 2 32.95 -9.54 11.41
C ASN A 2 31.98 -8.35 11.58
N SER A 3 31.44 -7.80 10.49
CA SER A 3 30.30 -6.89 10.59
C SER A 3 29.06 -7.72 10.32
N THR A 4 28.52 -8.33 11.38
CA THR A 4 27.26 -9.06 11.32
C THR A 4 26.11 -8.05 11.33
N MET A 5 25.29 -8.13 10.30
CA MET A 5 24.05 -7.39 10.06
C MET A 5 23.08 -7.59 11.24
N VAL A 6 23.00 -6.62 12.17
CA VAL A 6 22.03 -6.57 13.30
C VAL A 6 21.30 -5.22 13.26
N ALA A 7 20.71 -4.89 12.10
CA ALA A 7 19.89 -3.68 11.97
C ALA A 7 18.41 -4.02 11.70
N ASP A 8 18.11 -5.19 11.16
CA ASP A 8 16.75 -5.52 10.72
C ASP A 8 15.83 -5.95 11.89
N GLU A 9 16.37 -6.72 12.85
CA GLU A 9 15.66 -7.25 14.02
C GLU A 9 15.36 -6.20 15.12
N TYR A 10 15.90 -4.97 15.02
CA TYR A 10 15.49 -3.89 15.94
C TYR A 10 14.20 -3.22 15.49
N SER A 11 13.88 -3.26 14.19
CA SER A 11 12.76 -2.51 13.64
C SER A 11 11.42 -3.21 13.90
N LYS A 12 11.33 -4.52 13.62
CA LYS A 12 10.09 -5.31 13.79
C LYS A 12 9.65 -5.38 15.24
N GLU A 13 10.58 -5.66 16.15
CA GLU A 13 10.37 -5.80 17.59
C GLU A 13 9.88 -4.46 18.19
N SER A 14 10.43 -3.35 17.71
CA SER A 14 9.97 -2.00 18.07
C SER A 14 8.53 -1.74 17.61
N PHE A 15 8.18 -2.11 16.37
CA PHE A 15 6.81 -1.98 15.88
C PHE A 15 5.83 -2.92 16.58
N LEU A 16 6.25 -4.16 16.89
CA LEU A 16 5.46 -5.09 17.68
C LEU A 16 5.15 -4.51 19.05
N TRP A 17 6.15 -4.00 19.75
CA TRP A 17 5.96 -3.36 21.05
C TRP A 17 5.05 -2.14 20.95
N LEU A 18 5.24 -1.29 19.94
CA LEU A 18 4.41 -0.10 19.71
C LEU A 18 2.94 -0.46 19.51
N PHE A 19 2.65 -1.44 18.65
CA PHE A 19 1.28 -1.87 18.35
C PHE A 19 0.64 -2.62 19.53
N GLN A 20 1.37 -3.51 20.19
CA GLN A 20 0.85 -4.29 21.32
C GLN A 20 0.67 -3.47 22.59
N SER A 21 1.65 -2.62 22.91
CA SER A 21 1.70 -1.95 24.21
C SER A 21 1.09 -0.57 24.14
N THR A 22 1.50 0.27 23.19
CA THR A 22 1.08 1.68 23.17
C THR A 22 -0.28 1.85 22.51
N TRP A 23 -0.44 1.26 21.33
CA TRP A 23 -1.66 1.44 20.54
C TRP A 23 -2.88 0.78 21.21
N LEU A 24 -2.78 -0.49 21.63
CA LEU A 24 -3.88 -1.16 22.33
C LEU A 24 -4.23 -0.46 23.65
N ARG A 25 -3.26 0.07 24.41
CA ARG A 25 -3.55 0.86 25.62
C ARG A 25 -4.33 2.12 25.28
N ALA A 26 -3.93 2.86 24.24
CA ALA A 26 -4.64 4.06 23.80
C ALA A 26 -6.07 3.74 23.34
N MET A 27 -6.27 2.59 22.70
CA MET A 27 -7.55 2.16 22.11
C MET A 27 -8.38 1.25 23.04
N ARG A 28 -8.03 1.20 24.33
CA ARG A 28 -8.72 0.39 25.36
C ARG A 28 -8.86 -1.09 24.97
N GLY A 29 -7.84 -1.63 24.33
CA GLY A 29 -7.77 -3.03 23.88
C GLY A 29 -8.55 -3.33 22.61
N ARG A 30 -9.17 -2.34 21.95
CA ARG A 30 -9.95 -2.57 20.73
C ARG A 30 -9.05 -2.49 19.50
N PRO A 31 -8.87 -3.58 18.73
CA PRO A 31 -8.10 -3.54 17.49
C PRO A 31 -8.80 -2.67 16.44
N PRO A 32 -8.04 -2.06 15.51
CA PRO A 32 -8.62 -1.25 14.46
C PRO A 32 -9.15 -2.15 13.35
N ARG A 33 -10.12 -1.65 12.58
CA ARG A 33 -10.57 -2.31 11.34
C ARG A 33 -9.58 -2.07 10.19
N SER A 34 -8.91 -0.93 10.16
CA SER A 34 -7.88 -0.60 9.17
C SER A 34 -6.78 0.26 9.77
N ILE A 35 -5.55 0.08 9.31
CA ILE A 35 -4.37 0.86 9.69
C ILE A 35 -3.72 1.40 8.42
N VAL A 36 -3.38 2.69 8.42
CA VAL A 36 -2.49 3.28 7.42
C VAL A 36 -1.06 3.21 7.96
N ALA A 37 -0.19 2.51 7.25
CA ALA A 37 1.22 2.38 7.62
C ALA A 37 2.09 2.08 6.39
N ASP A 38 3.39 2.13 6.59
CA ASP A 38 4.36 2.00 5.52
C ASP A 38 4.44 0.57 4.98
N GLN A 39 5.04 0.45 3.79
CA GLN A 39 5.13 -0.82 3.07
C GLN A 39 6.23 -1.74 3.59
N ASP A 40 7.02 -1.27 4.54
CA ASP A 40 8.21 -1.95 5.04
C ASP A 40 7.85 -3.31 5.64
N LEU A 41 8.64 -4.32 5.30
CA LEU A 41 8.43 -5.69 5.73
C LEU A 41 8.32 -5.84 7.26
N PRO A 42 9.15 -5.16 8.09
CA PRO A 42 8.99 -5.18 9.54
C PRO A 42 7.63 -4.69 10.03
N ILE A 43 7.09 -3.63 9.42
CA ILE A 43 5.78 -3.07 9.77
C ILE A 43 4.67 -4.03 9.36
N LYS A 44 4.71 -4.58 8.13
CA LYS A 44 3.76 -5.60 7.66
C LYS A 44 3.73 -6.83 8.58
N GLN A 45 4.89 -7.31 9.00
CA GLN A 45 5.01 -8.44 9.92
C GLN A 45 4.48 -8.10 11.32
N ALA A 46 4.73 -6.89 11.81
CA ALA A 46 4.21 -6.46 13.09
C ALA A 46 2.68 -6.30 13.07
N LEU A 47 2.13 -5.70 12.01
CA LEU A 47 0.68 -5.53 11.84
C LEU A 47 -0.04 -6.87 11.73
N SER A 48 0.43 -7.78 10.88
CA SER A 48 -0.18 -9.11 10.73
C SER A 48 -0.16 -9.92 12.02
N ARG A 49 0.85 -9.73 12.87
CA ARG A 49 0.95 -10.41 14.17
C ARG A 49 0.04 -9.80 15.24
N VAL A 50 -0.13 -8.48 15.26
CA VAL A 50 -0.88 -7.79 16.33
C VAL A 50 -2.34 -7.57 15.97
N PHE A 51 -2.62 -7.32 14.69
CA PHE A 51 -3.95 -7.03 14.15
C PHE A 51 -4.22 -7.86 12.89
N PRO A 52 -4.31 -9.20 12.98
CA PRO A 52 -4.47 -10.07 11.80
C PRO A 52 -5.75 -9.80 11.00
N GLY A 53 -6.77 -9.20 11.61
CA GLY A 53 -8.02 -8.81 10.94
C GLY A 53 -8.08 -7.35 10.50
N ALA A 54 -7.02 -6.56 10.68
CA ALA A 54 -7.00 -5.17 10.23
C ALA A 54 -6.53 -5.06 8.78
N HIS A 55 -7.27 -4.32 7.96
CA HIS A 55 -6.84 -3.99 6.61
C HIS A 55 -5.67 -2.99 6.64
N HIS A 56 -4.50 -3.40 6.15
CA HIS A 56 -3.34 -2.53 6.00
C HIS A 56 -3.48 -1.69 4.72
N ARG A 57 -3.62 -0.38 4.88
CA ARG A 57 -3.64 0.59 3.79
C ARG A 57 -2.29 1.30 3.72
N TYR A 58 -1.82 1.59 2.52
CA TYR A 58 -0.56 2.32 2.37
C TYR A 58 -0.78 3.81 2.50
N SER A 59 0.23 4.49 3.05
CA SER A 59 0.23 5.94 3.15
C SER A 59 0.27 6.57 1.75
N ALA A 60 -0.74 7.36 1.41
CA ALA A 60 -0.78 8.11 0.15
C ALA A 60 0.42 9.05 -0.01
N TRP A 61 0.93 9.60 1.10
CA TRP A 61 2.11 10.45 1.08
C TRP A 61 3.36 9.68 0.63
N GLN A 62 3.55 8.45 1.11
CA GLN A 62 4.70 7.65 0.72
C GLN A 62 4.63 7.12 -0.70
N ILE A 63 3.42 6.76 -1.14
CA ILE A 63 3.18 6.43 -2.55
C ILE A 63 3.61 7.61 -3.42
N ARG A 64 3.18 8.84 -3.08
CA ARG A 64 3.58 10.05 -3.81
C ARG A 64 5.08 10.30 -3.80
N GLU A 65 5.75 10.05 -2.69
CA GLU A 65 7.21 10.22 -2.64
C GLU A 65 7.92 9.21 -3.55
N LYS A 66 7.46 7.95 -3.56
CA LYS A 66 7.95 6.93 -4.51
C LYS A 66 7.61 7.30 -5.95
N GLU A 67 6.41 7.81 -6.23
CA GLU A 67 5.99 8.28 -7.55
C GLU A 67 6.93 9.38 -8.07
N ARG A 68 7.25 10.39 -7.26
CA ARG A 68 8.17 11.48 -7.66
C ARG A 68 9.55 10.98 -8.09
N VAL A 69 10.05 9.90 -7.49
CA VAL A 69 11.34 9.32 -7.82
C VAL A 69 11.25 8.42 -9.06
N ASN A 70 10.26 7.53 -9.07
CA ASN A 70 10.16 6.47 -10.08
C ASN A 70 9.48 6.94 -11.38
N LEU A 71 8.65 7.99 -11.32
CA LEU A 71 7.99 8.55 -12.50
C LEU A 71 8.86 9.59 -13.22
N ARG A 72 9.85 10.18 -12.54
CA ARG A 72 10.76 11.20 -13.09
C ARG A 72 11.41 10.84 -14.44
N PRO A 73 11.78 9.59 -14.73
CA PRO A 73 12.37 9.23 -16.02
C PRO A 73 11.38 9.22 -17.19
N PHE A 74 10.07 9.27 -16.93
CA PHE A 74 9.03 9.18 -17.95
C PHE A 74 8.60 10.56 -18.47
N PRO A 75 8.04 10.62 -19.69
CA PRO A 75 7.48 11.84 -20.23
C PRO A 75 6.25 12.32 -19.43
N SER A 76 5.98 13.62 -19.44
CA SER A 76 4.83 14.25 -18.76
C SER A 76 3.48 13.65 -19.17
N GLU A 77 3.38 13.17 -20.40
CA GLU A 77 2.22 12.51 -20.97
C GLU A 77 1.94 11.18 -20.25
N PHE A 78 3.00 10.44 -19.89
CA PHE A 78 2.84 9.22 -19.09
C PHE A 78 2.37 9.55 -17.68
N GLU A 79 2.97 10.55 -17.03
CA GLU A 79 2.58 10.98 -15.68
C GLU A 79 1.09 11.39 -15.65
N TYR A 80 0.64 12.16 -16.64
CA TYR A 80 -0.77 12.54 -16.78
C TYR A 80 -1.69 11.33 -16.98
N GLU A 81 -1.34 10.40 -17.86
CA GLU A 81 -2.16 9.20 -18.10
C GLU A 81 -2.17 8.25 -16.89
N TYR A 82 -1.06 8.18 -16.14
CA TYR A 82 -0.94 7.44 -14.89
C TYR A 82 -1.85 8.04 -13.80
N GLU A 83 -1.82 9.36 -13.60
CA GLU A 83 -2.73 10.03 -12.66
C GLU A 83 -4.20 9.82 -13.06
N LYS A 84 -4.49 9.92 -14.37
CA LYS A 84 -5.82 9.66 -14.90
C LYS A 84 -6.28 8.23 -14.57
N CYS A 85 -5.41 7.24 -14.79
CA CYS A 85 -5.66 5.85 -14.45
C CYS A 85 -6.01 5.66 -12.97
N LEU A 86 -5.30 6.34 -12.06
CA LEU A 86 -5.52 6.20 -10.62
C LEU A 86 -6.77 6.90 -10.11
N TYR A 87 -7.04 8.11 -10.58
CA TYR A 87 -8.03 8.99 -9.96
C TYR A 87 -9.35 9.09 -10.72
N GLN A 88 -9.37 8.78 -12.02
CA GLN A 88 -10.60 8.87 -12.82
C GLN A 88 -11.34 7.54 -12.94
N THR A 89 -10.66 6.42 -12.72
CA THR A 89 -11.30 5.09 -12.74
C THR A 89 -12.15 4.90 -11.48
N GLN A 90 -13.37 4.39 -11.68
CA GLN A 90 -14.36 4.23 -10.61
C GLN A 90 -14.39 2.80 -10.05
N THR A 91 -14.19 1.81 -10.92
CA THR A 91 -14.27 0.38 -10.57
C THR A 91 -12.90 -0.30 -10.69
N VAL A 92 -12.71 -1.41 -9.98
CA VAL A 92 -11.49 -2.22 -10.06
C VAL A 92 -11.24 -2.76 -11.48
N VAL A 93 -12.32 -3.15 -12.17
CA VAL A 93 -12.27 -3.65 -13.56
C VAL A 93 -11.80 -2.57 -14.52
N GLU A 94 -12.34 -1.35 -14.38
CA GLU A 94 -11.93 -0.21 -15.19
C GLU A 94 -10.46 0.15 -14.91
N PHE A 95 -10.06 0.19 -13.64
CA PHE A 95 -8.67 0.42 -13.26
C PHE A 95 -7.73 -0.59 -13.91
N ASP A 96 -8.01 -1.90 -13.78
CA ASP A 96 -7.14 -2.94 -14.34
C ASP A 96 -7.05 -2.84 -15.87
N SER A 97 -8.16 -2.53 -16.54
CA SER A 97 -8.16 -2.35 -18.00
C SER A 97 -7.31 -1.14 -18.43
N VAL A 98 -7.49 0.01 -17.77
CA VAL A 98 -6.75 1.24 -18.11
C VAL A 98 -5.27 1.09 -17.75
N TRP A 99 -4.96 0.49 -16.61
CA TRP A 99 -3.59 0.22 -16.17
C TRP A 99 -2.84 -0.66 -17.16
N ASN A 100 -3.44 -1.78 -17.57
CA ASN A 100 -2.84 -2.68 -18.55
C ASN A 100 -2.58 -1.98 -19.88
N THR A 101 -3.54 -1.19 -20.36
CA THR A 101 -3.40 -0.41 -21.60
C THR A 101 -2.27 0.63 -21.49
N LEU A 102 -2.17 1.32 -20.36
CA LEU A 102 -1.11 2.29 -20.08
C LEU A 102 0.27 1.62 -20.09
N VAL A 103 0.43 0.52 -19.35
CA VAL A 103 1.71 -0.20 -19.25
C VAL A 103 2.13 -0.78 -20.61
N ASP A 104 1.18 -1.30 -21.40
CA ASP A 104 1.44 -1.80 -22.76
C ASP A 104 1.88 -0.69 -23.72
N LYS A 105 1.15 0.43 -23.72
CA LYS A 105 1.41 1.58 -24.61
C LYS A 105 2.84 2.10 -24.47
N TYR A 106 3.38 2.10 -23.27
CA TYR A 106 4.73 2.59 -22.98
C TYR A 106 5.79 1.47 -22.87
N GLY A 107 5.41 0.20 -23.10
CA GLY A 107 6.32 -0.94 -23.03
C GLY A 107 6.91 -1.18 -21.64
N LEU A 108 6.15 -0.90 -20.57
CA LEU A 108 6.64 -0.87 -19.19
C LEU A 108 6.35 -2.16 -18.40
N ARG A 109 6.01 -3.25 -19.07
CA ARG A 109 5.65 -4.54 -18.44
C ARG A 109 6.76 -5.09 -17.53
N ASP A 110 8.02 -4.82 -17.87
CA ASP A 110 9.19 -5.27 -17.11
C ASP A 110 9.67 -4.25 -16.07
N ASN A 111 9.00 -3.09 -15.95
CA ASN A 111 9.35 -2.11 -14.94
C ASN A 111 9.03 -2.65 -13.54
N VAL A 112 10.09 -2.86 -12.74
CA VAL A 112 10.01 -3.48 -11.42
C VAL A 112 9.07 -2.72 -10.48
N TRP A 113 9.18 -1.39 -10.46
CA TRP A 113 8.40 -0.56 -9.55
C TRP A 113 6.91 -0.54 -9.93
N LEU A 114 6.58 -0.39 -11.22
CA LEU A 114 5.19 -0.43 -11.69
C LEU A 114 4.53 -1.79 -11.39
N ARG A 115 5.29 -2.88 -11.51
CA ARG A 115 4.79 -4.21 -11.13
C ARG A 115 4.54 -4.30 -9.63
N GLU A 116 5.47 -3.84 -8.79
CA GLU A 116 5.31 -3.86 -7.32
C GLU A 116 4.09 -3.05 -6.87
N VAL A 117 3.90 -1.83 -7.39
CA VAL A 117 2.76 -1.01 -7.00
C VAL A 117 1.43 -1.60 -7.50
N TYR A 118 1.43 -2.26 -8.66
CA TYR A 118 0.25 -2.96 -9.18
C TYR A 118 -0.08 -4.21 -8.35
N GLU A 119 0.92 -5.00 -7.95
CA GLU A 119 0.73 -6.16 -7.06
C GLU A 119 0.08 -5.77 -5.74
N HIS A 120 0.39 -4.56 -5.25
CA HIS A 120 -0.18 -4.04 -4.01
C HIS A 120 -1.38 -3.09 -4.19
N ARG A 121 -1.97 -3.01 -5.39
CA ARG A 121 -3.06 -2.07 -5.73
C ARG A 121 -4.22 -2.04 -4.75
N GLU A 122 -4.56 -3.19 -4.16
CA GLU A 122 -5.64 -3.32 -3.17
C GLU A 122 -5.44 -2.43 -1.92
N ASN A 123 -4.19 -2.09 -1.60
CA ASN A 123 -3.84 -1.36 -0.38
C ASN A 123 -3.75 0.16 -0.57
N TRP A 124 -3.81 0.67 -1.80
CA TRP A 124 -3.56 2.10 -2.06
C TRP A 124 -4.35 2.71 -3.23
N VAL A 125 -4.79 1.89 -4.20
CA VAL A 125 -5.54 2.40 -5.35
C VAL A 125 -6.96 2.78 -4.92
N PRO A 126 -7.43 4.02 -5.23
CA PRO A 126 -8.74 4.48 -4.79
C PRO A 126 -9.91 3.57 -5.19
N ALA A 127 -9.89 2.99 -6.39
CA ALA A 127 -10.93 2.07 -6.86
C ALA A 127 -11.08 0.83 -5.97
N TYR A 128 -9.96 0.21 -5.61
CA TYR A 128 -9.92 -0.95 -4.72
C TYR A 128 -10.31 -0.58 -3.29
N LEU A 129 -9.83 0.56 -2.78
CA LEU A 129 -10.20 1.02 -1.43
C LEU A 129 -11.70 1.30 -1.30
N ARG A 130 -12.35 1.85 -2.34
CA ARG A 130 -13.80 2.03 -2.38
C ARG A 130 -14.55 0.71 -2.37
N GLU A 131 -14.11 -0.27 -3.16
CA GLU A 131 -14.73 -1.59 -3.20
C GLU A 131 -14.65 -2.28 -1.83
N ALA A 132 -13.48 -2.28 -1.19
CA ALA A 132 -13.29 -2.83 0.15
C ALA A 132 -14.24 -2.19 1.18
N SER A 133 -14.33 -0.85 1.19
CA SER A 133 -15.25 -0.14 2.08
C SER A 133 -16.74 -0.45 1.81
N SER A 134 -17.09 -0.72 0.56
CA SER A 134 -18.47 -1.06 0.17
C SER A 134 -18.86 -2.46 0.61
N LEU A 135 -17.92 -3.42 0.58
CA LEU A 135 -18.12 -4.78 1.08
C LEU A 135 -18.20 -4.81 2.61
N GLU A 136 -17.40 -3.99 3.29
CA GLU A 136 -17.45 -3.84 4.75
C GLU A 136 -18.85 -3.38 5.21
N TYR A 137 -19.46 -2.39 4.55
CA TYR A 137 -20.79 -1.89 4.91
C TYR A 137 -21.91 -2.90 4.66
N ARG A 138 -21.79 -3.73 3.62
CA ARG A 138 -22.78 -4.78 3.30
C ARG A 138 -22.72 -5.99 4.24
N SER A 139 -21.65 -6.10 5.03
CA SER A 139 -21.42 -7.22 5.95
C SER A 139 -21.93 -6.94 7.37
N GLU A 140 -22.52 -5.77 7.63
CA GLU A 140 -23.16 -5.45 8.90
C GLU A 140 -24.64 -5.93 8.89
N PRO A 141 -25.07 -6.72 9.89
CA PRO A 141 -26.46 -7.21 10.00
C PRO A 141 -27.47 -6.12 10.37
#